data_AF-A0A7W8VHU0-F1
#
_entry.id   AF-A0A7W8VHU0-F1
#
_cell.length_a   1.000
_cell.length_b   1.000
_cell.length_c   1.000
_cell.angle_alpha   90.00
_cell.angle_beta   90.00
_cell.angle_gamma   90.00
#
_symmetry.space_group_name_H-M   'P 1'
#
loop_
_entity.id
_entity.type
_entity.pdbx_description
1 polymer ?
#
loop_
_entity_poly.entity_id
_entity_poly.type
_entity_poly.pdbx_seq_one_letter_code
_entity_poly.pdbx_strand_id
1 'polypeptide(L)'
;MLKKTDAFAADIAFYSDKDTPSGKYGRRFAWGLALSNIGTKLKYNEVQTTFMPMNLRIGAGYTLYATPENSLTVLLDVNKLLAPTPPKYKTDLDGNPTSQIEKGKDPNRSVASSLFTSFYDAPGGFKEEMSEFTIAGGLEFSYYSQFFIRTGYFYEDPEKGNRQHFAAGLGFVARPIRVDLSYIFPSAERYVMRNTMKFTLSYNLSKR
;
A
#
# COMPACT_ATOMS: atom_id res chain seq x y z
N MET A 1 1.28 26.22 -17.73
CA MET A 1 2.31 25.19 -17.92
C MET A 1 2.74 24.66 -16.56
N LEU A 2 2.82 23.34 -16.36
CA LEU A 2 3.29 22.74 -15.10
C LEU A 2 4.81 22.82 -15.04
N LYS A 3 5.38 23.26 -13.92
CA LYS A 3 6.84 23.28 -13.69
C LYS A 3 7.27 22.06 -12.90
N LYS A 4 8.52 21.63 -13.10
CA LYS A 4 9.17 20.67 -12.20
C LYS A 4 9.21 21.29 -10.80
N THR A 5 8.84 20.51 -9.80
CA THR A 5 8.88 20.89 -8.39
C THR A 5 9.55 19.78 -7.61
N ASP A 6 10.31 20.17 -6.60
CA ASP A 6 10.89 19.25 -5.64
C ASP A 6 10.09 19.32 -4.33
N ALA A 7 10.11 18.25 -3.56
CA ALA A 7 9.47 18.17 -2.25
C ALA A 7 10.32 17.28 -1.33
N PHE A 8 10.18 17.51 -0.04
CA PHE A 8 10.78 16.66 0.99
C PHE A 8 9.71 15.82 1.64
N ALA A 9 10.03 14.56 1.91
CA ALA A 9 9.18 13.60 2.59
C ALA A 9 9.98 12.86 3.66
N ALA A 10 9.27 12.38 4.68
CA ALA A 10 9.78 11.53 5.73
C ALA A 10 8.82 10.35 5.96
N ASP A 11 9.41 9.24 6.39
CA ASP A 11 8.72 7.98 6.68
C ASP A 11 8.98 7.58 8.13
N ILE A 12 7.99 7.00 8.79
CA ILE A 12 8.07 6.44 10.14
C ILE A 12 7.49 5.03 10.09
N ALA A 13 8.25 4.04 10.56
CA ALA A 13 7.80 2.66 10.59
C ALA A 13 8.13 1.98 11.93
N PHE A 14 7.22 1.13 12.36
CA PHE A 14 7.36 0.24 13.51
C PHE A 14 7.17 -1.19 13.02
N TYR A 15 8.02 -2.09 13.52
CA TYR A 15 7.97 -3.51 13.21
C TYR A 15 8.24 -4.29 14.50
N SER A 16 7.47 -5.34 14.72
CA SER A 16 7.69 -6.27 15.81
C SER A 16 7.28 -7.67 15.40
N ASP A 17 8.06 -8.64 15.82
CA ASP A 17 7.76 -10.04 15.65
C ASP A 17 8.06 -10.83 16.91
N LYS A 18 7.38 -11.96 17.03
CA LYS A 18 7.53 -12.89 18.14
C LYS A 18 7.47 -14.32 17.65
N ASP A 19 8.55 -15.04 17.90
CA ASP A 19 8.59 -16.48 17.73
C ASP A 19 7.95 -17.17 18.93
N THR A 20 7.08 -18.12 18.64
CA THR A 20 6.46 -18.99 19.64
C THR A 20 6.77 -20.43 19.25
N PRO A 21 7.65 -21.11 19.99
CA PRO A 21 7.86 -22.54 19.82
C PRO A 21 6.55 -23.28 20.09
N SER A 22 6.08 -24.11 19.15
CA SER A 22 4.86 -24.90 19.32
C SER A 22 5.13 -26.36 18.96
N GLY A 23 5.73 -27.08 19.92
CA GLY A 23 6.06 -28.49 19.75
C GLY A 23 7.12 -28.72 18.66
N LYS A 24 6.80 -29.56 17.66
CA LYS A 24 7.71 -29.90 16.55
C LYS A 24 7.85 -28.79 15.50
N TYR A 25 6.99 -27.77 15.53
CA TYR A 25 6.98 -26.68 14.55
C TYR A 25 7.08 -25.33 15.25
N GLY A 26 7.92 -24.44 14.71
CA GLY A 26 7.95 -23.04 15.09
C GLY A 26 6.73 -22.32 14.54
N ARG A 27 6.23 -21.34 15.28
CA ARG A 27 5.26 -20.35 14.80
C ARG A 27 5.85 -18.98 14.99
N ARG A 28 5.56 -18.06 14.08
CA ARG A 28 6.01 -16.67 14.17
C ARG A 28 4.84 -15.76 13.87
N PHE A 29 4.62 -14.78 14.74
CA PHE A 29 3.69 -13.69 14.46
C PHE A 29 4.48 -12.41 14.32
N ALA A 30 4.27 -11.70 13.22
CA ALA A 30 4.86 -10.40 12.96
C ALA A 30 3.76 -9.39 12.66
N TRP A 31 3.97 -8.14 13.06
CA TRP A 31 3.12 -7.04 12.69
C TRP A 31 3.96 -5.79 12.47
N GLY A 32 3.41 -4.85 11.71
CA GLY A 32 4.06 -3.60 11.43
C GLY A 32 3.07 -2.49 11.11
N LEU A 33 3.54 -1.26 11.30
CA LEU A 33 2.84 -0.04 10.96
C LEU A 33 3.83 0.88 10.26
N ALA A 34 3.42 1.48 9.15
CA ALA A 34 4.23 2.44 8.42
C ALA A 34 3.38 3.65 8.02
N LEU A 35 3.85 4.83 8.37
CA LEU A 35 3.41 6.11 7.84
C LEU A 35 4.47 6.59 6.85
N SER A 36 4.11 6.76 5.59
CA SER A 36 5.05 7.08 4.51
C SER A 36 4.65 8.32 3.72
N ASN A 37 5.64 8.93 3.07
CA ASN A 37 5.55 10.12 2.25
C ASN A 37 4.97 11.34 2.99
N ILE A 38 5.20 11.48 4.30
CA ILE A 38 4.76 12.66 5.06
C ILE A 38 5.68 13.82 4.71
N GLY A 39 5.17 14.88 4.10
CA GLY A 39 6.01 16.02 3.78
C GLY A 39 5.33 17.14 3.03
N THR A 40 6.11 17.96 2.32
CA THR A 40 5.63 19.19 1.69
C THR A 40 4.69 18.93 0.51
N LYS A 41 3.77 19.85 0.23
CA LYS A 41 2.95 19.81 -1.00
C LYS A 41 3.82 20.10 -2.23
N LEU A 42 3.50 19.45 -3.34
CA LEU A 42 4.06 19.72 -4.66
C LEU A 42 3.43 21.00 -5.22
N LYS A 43 4.24 21.99 -5.62
CA LYS A 43 3.76 23.25 -6.21
C LYS A 43 4.15 23.32 -7.69
N TYR A 44 3.22 23.02 -8.59
CA TYR A 44 3.51 23.00 -10.03
C TYR A 44 3.44 24.39 -10.68
N ASN A 45 2.68 25.31 -10.10
CA ASN A 45 2.62 26.73 -10.44
C ASN A 45 2.04 27.52 -9.24
N GLU A 46 1.77 28.82 -9.41
CA GLU A 46 1.25 29.69 -8.33
C GLU A 46 -0.15 29.31 -7.84
N VAL A 47 -0.91 28.54 -8.61
CA VAL A 47 -2.32 28.22 -8.35
C VAL A 47 -2.54 26.75 -7.99
N GLN A 48 -1.72 25.85 -8.53
CA GLN A 48 -1.89 24.41 -8.45
C GLN A 48 -0.88 23.80 -7.50
N THR A 49 -1.39 23.41 -6.33
CA THR A 49 -0.66 22.67 -5.31
C THR A 49 -1.31 21.30 -5.09
N THR A 50 -0.50 20.26 -4.88
CA THR A 50 -0.99 18.88 -4.75
C THR A 50 -0.29 18.19 -3.58
N PHE A 51 -1.03 17.34 -2.87
CA PHE A 51 -0.48 16.54 -1.78
C PHE A 51 0.39 15.43 -2.34
N MET A 52 1.47 15.09 -1.64
CA MET A 52 2.17 13.84 -1.87
C MET A 52 1.28 12.66 -1.45
N PRO A 53 1.47 11.46 -2.03
CA PRO A 53 0.70 10.28 -1.67
C PRO A 53 1.12 9.75 -0.29
N MET A 54 0.63 10.40 0.76
CA MET A 54 0.82 9.99 2.15
C MET A 54 0.06 8.68 2.39
N ASN A 55 0.72 7.66 2.93
CA ASN A 55 0.09 6.36 3.16
C ASN A 55 0.27 5.91 4.61
N LEU A 56 -0.82 5.43 5.22
CA LEU A 56 -0.79 4.60 6.41
C LEU A 56 -0.96 3.14 6.00
N ARG A 57 0.03 2.31 6.32
CA ARG A 57 -0.01 0.87 6.13
C ARG A 57 0.07 0.17 7.47
N ILE A 58 -0.77 -0.83 7.67
CA ILE A 58 -0.73 -1.75 8.80
C ILE A 58 -0.68 -3.15 8.21
N GLY A 59 0.27 -3.95 8.67
CA GLY A 59 0.52 -5.29 8.16
C GLY A 59 0.66 -6.30 9.28
N ALA A 60 0.27 -7.53 9.01
CA ALA A 60 0.47 -8.68 9.87
C ALA A 60 0.89 -9.91 9.06
N GLY A 61 1.75 -10.73 9.66
CA GLY A 61 2.23 -11.97 9.11
C GLY A 61 2.18 -13.08 10.14
N TYR A 62 1.70 -14.25 9.74
CA TYR A 62 1.66 -15.43 10.59
C TYR A 62 2.26 -16.63 9.88
N THR A 63 3.38 -17.12 10.43
CA THR A 63 4.01 -18.36 9.98
C THR A 63 3.31 -19.53 10.67
N LEU A 64 2.50 -20.25 9.89
CA LEU A 64 1.69 -21.39 10.32
C LEU A 64 2.57 -22.58 10.73
N TYR A 65 3.60 -22.82 9.93
CA TYR A 65 4.54 -23.92 10.06
C TYR A 65 5.93 -23.38 9.76
N ALA A 66 6.87 -23.64 10.67
CA ALA A 66 8.29 -23.42 10.46
C ALA A 66 9.09 -24.63 10.94
N THR A 67 9.87 -25.22 10.03
CA THR A 67 11.00 -26.10 10.33
C THR A 67 12.30 -25.41 9.95
N PRO A 68 13.49 -25.98 10.24
CA PRO A 68 14.75 -25.39 9.83
C PRO A 68 14.85 -25.18 8.31
N GLU A 69 14.17 -26.00 7.52
CA GLU A 69 14.23 -25.95 6.05
C GLU A 69 13.04 -25.22 5.44
N ASN A 70 11.82 -25.44 5.94
CA ASN A 70 10.60 -25.04 5.24
C ASN A 70 9.70 -24.17 6.11
N SER A 71 9.04 -23.19 5.50
CA SER A 71 8.03 -22.39 6.19
C SER A 71 6.84 -22.03 5.31
N LEU A 72 5.67 -21.92 5.93
CA LEU A 72 4.47 -21.41 5.30
C LEU A 72 3.96 -20.21 6.09
N THR A 73 3.88 -19.06 5.43
CA THR A 73 3.51 -17.78 6.03
C THR A 73 2.29 -17.19 5.32
N VAL A 74 1.32 -16.74 6.11
CA VAL A 74 0.17 -15.96 5.67
C VAL A 74 0.45 -14.49 5.95
N LEU A 75 0.10 -13.62 5.02
CA LEU A 75 0.32 -12.18 5.09
C LEU A 75 -1.00 -11.45 4.85
N LEU A 76 -1.22 -10.38 5.60
CA LEU A 76 -2.34 -9.47 5.43
C LEU A 76 -1.87 -8.03 5.64
N ASP A 77 -2.12 -7.18 4.66
CA ASP A 77 -1.82 -5.75 4.68
C ASP A 77 -3.10 -4.96 4.44
N VAL A 78 -3.27 -3.87 5.19
CA VAL A 78 -4.29 -2.85 4.96
C VAL A 78 -3.58 -1.51 4.80
N ASN A 79 -3.94 -0.76 3.76
CA ASN A 79 -3.33 0.52 3.46
C ASN A 79 -4.40 1.57 3.13
N LYS A 80 -4.24 2.78 3.69
CA LYS A 80 -5.09 3.94 3.42
C LYS A 80 -4.24 5.12 2.93
N LEU A 81 -4.71 5.77 1.88
CA LEU A 81 -4.17 7.05 1.42
C LEU A 81 -4.68 8.17 2.35
N LEU A 82 -3.76 8.95 2.93
CA LEU A 82 -4.05 10.04 3.86
C LEU A 82 -4.13 11.41 3.16
N ALA A 83 -4.26 11.40 1.83
CA ALA A 83 -4.53 12.60 1.05
C ALA A 83 -6.02 12.99 1.18
N PRO A 84 -6.37 14.29 1.05
CA PRO A 84 -7.76 14.71 1.16
C PRO A 84 -8.66 14.08 0.10
N THR A 85 -9.82 13.59 0.52
CA THR A 85 -10.86 13.16 -0.42
C THR A 85 -11.53 14.39 -1.06
N PRO A 86 -11.74 14.40 -2.39
CA PRO A 86 -12.39 15.53 -3.06
C PRO A 86 -13.80 15.78 -2.49
N PRO A 87 -14.15 17.02 -2.11
CA PRO A 87 -15.49 17.32 -1.61
C PRO A 87 -16.52 17.32 -2.74
N LYS A 88 -17.80 17.21 -2.38
CA LYS A 88 -18.93 17.49 -3.28
C LYS A 88 -19.30 18.96 -3.17
N TYR A 89 -19.28 19.67 -4.29
CA TYR A 89 -19.68 21.06 -4.39
C TYR A 89 -21.16 21.18 -4.71
N LYS A 90 -21.83 22.21 -4.17
CA LYS A 90 -23.23 22.52 -4.51
C LYS A 90 -23.33 22.83 -5.98
N THR A 91 -24.45 22.46 -6.58
CA THR A 91 -24.73 22.74 -7.98
C THR A 91 -25.63 23.96 -8.10
N ASP A 92 -25.35 24.87 -9.04
CA ASP A 92 -26.22 26.00 -9.37
C ASP A 92 -27.47 25.53 -10.13
N LEU A 93 -28.42 26.44 -10.38
CA LEU A 93 -29.67 26.17 -11.11
C LEU A 93 -29.43 25.58 -12.52
N ASP A 94 -28.27 25.84 -13.12
CA ASP A 94 -27.86 25.35 -14.44
C ASP A 94 -27.09 24.01 -14.41
N GLY A 95 -26.93 23.36 -13.25
CA GLY A 95 -26.22 22.08 -13.17
C GLY A 95 -24.70 22.20 -13.02
N ASN A 96 -24.15 23.40 -12.86
CA ASN A 96 -22.71 23.63 -12.70
C ASN A 96 -22.26 23.64 -11.23
N PRO A 97 -21.11 23.03 -10.88
CA PRO A 97 -20.59 23.05 -9.52
C PRO A 97 -20.13 24.46 -9.12
N THR A 98 -20.63 24.94 -7.99
CA THR A 98 -20.27 26.20 -7.34
C THR A 98 -19.02 26.06 -6.47
N SER A 99 -18.47 27.16 -5.96
CA SER A 99 -17.37 27.11 -4.99
C SER A 99 -17.82 26.75 -3.56
N GLN A 100 -19.13 26.56 -3.31
CA GLN A 100 -19.63 26.17 -1.99
C GLN A 100 -19.60 24.66 -1.82
N ILE A 101 -18.96 24.20 -0.75
CA ILE A 101 -18.93 22.78 -0.39
C ILE A 101 -20.32 22.37 0.13
N GLU A 102 -20.91 21.35 -0.48
CA GLU A 102 -22.16 20.73 -0.02
C GLU A 102 -21.88 19.64 1.01
N LYS A 103 -20.90 18.76 0.72
CA LYS A 103 -20.49 17.63 1.58
C LYS A 103 -18.99 17.37 1.47
N GLY A 104 -18.40 16.89 2.56
CA GLY A 104 -16.95 16.68 2.68
C GLY A 104 -16.24 17.89 3.29
N LYS A 105 -14.92 17.96 3.16
CA LYS A 105 -14.10 19.02 3.75
C LYS A 105 -13.27 19.78 2.73
N ASP A 106 -12.86 20.99 3.10
CA ASP A 106 -12.02 21.85 2.27
C ASP A 106 -10.72 21.11 1.85
N PRO A 107 -10.46 20.93 0.54
CA PRO A 107 -9.24 20.29 0.06
C PRO A 107 -8.00 21.17 0.28
N ASN A 108 -8.16 22.48 0.47
CA ASN A 108 -7.07 23.44 0.67
C ASN A 108 -6.62 23.53 2.13
N ARG A 109 -6.29 22.38 2.73
CA ARG A 109 -5.84 22.27 4.13
C ARG A 109 -4.34 22.02 4.27
N SER A 110 -3.77 22.18 5.47
CA SER A 110 -2.36 21.84 5.72
C SER A 110 -2.13 20.31 5.67
N VAL A 111 -0.88 19.90 5.47
CA VAL A 111 -0.49 18.46 5.44
C VAL A 111 -0.80 17.79 6.78
N ALA A 112 -0.44 18.44 7.88
CA ALA A 112 -0.74 17.94 9.23
C ALA A 112 -2.26 17.80 9.45
N SER A 113 -3.05 18.79 9.01
CA SER A 113 -4.51 18.70 9.10
C SER A 113 -5.05 17.55 8.26
N SER A 114 -4.55 17.37 7.03
CA SER A 114 -4.93 16.26 6.14
C SER A 114 -4.71 14.91 6.79
N LEU A 115 -3.54 14.71 7.41
CA LEU A 115 -3.16 13.43 8.04
C LEU A 115 -4.21 12.91 9.03
N PHE A 116 -4.77 13.80 9.85
CA PHE A 116 -5.80 13.43 10.83
C PHE A 116 -7.21 13.47 10.26
N THR A 117 -7.48 14.39 9.33
CA THR A 117 -8.84 14.61 8.81
C THR A 117 -9.24 13.66 7.71
N SER A 118 -8.30 13.01 7.02
CA SER A 118 -8.53 12.07 5.92
C SER A 118 -9.27 10.80 6.33
N PHE A 119 -9.55 10.59 7.62
CA PHE A 119 -10.30 9.45 8.14
C PHE A 119 -11.81 9.72 8.25
N TYR A 120 -12.25 10.94 7.97
CA TYR A 120 -13.64 11.36 8.11
C TYR A 120 -13.99 12.56 7.22
N ASP A 121 -13.30 12.70 6.08
CA ASP A 121 -13.55 13.78 5.13
C ASP A 121 -14.30 13.35 3.87
N ALA A 122 -14.55 12.05 3.71
CA ALA A 122 -15.34 11.52 2.60
C ALA A 122 -16.78 12.08 2.57
N PRO A 123 -17.24 12.65 1.44
CA PRO A 123 -18.57 13.26 1.32
C PRO A 123 -19.73 12.26 1.45
N GLY A 124 -19.51 10.99 1.15
CA GLY A 124 -20.41 9.85 1.35
C GLY A 124 -20.34 9.25 2.76
N GLY A 125 -19.58 9.85 3.68
CA GLY A 125 -19.47 9.44 5.08
C GLY A 125 -18.71 8.12 5.25
N PHE A 126 -19.00 7.41 6.35
CA PHE A 126 -18.25 6.21 6.75
C PHE A 126 -18.24 5.09 5.69
N LYS A 127 -19.32 4.93 4.91
CA LYS A 127 -19.37 3.91 3.85
C LYS A 127 -18.33 4.20 2.77
N GLU A 128 -18.22 5.46 2.35
CA GLU A 128 -17.22 5.88 1.37
C GLU A 128 -15.82 5.82 1.98
N GLU A 129 -15.66 6.21 3.23
CA GLU A 129 -14.40 6.14 3.96
C GLU A 129 -13.83 4.71 4.01
N MET A 130 -14.69 3.71 4.24
CA MET A 130 -14.30 2.30 4.25
C MET A 130 -13.84 1.79 2.87
N SER A 131 -14.35 2.39 1.78
CA SER A 131 -13.93 2.06 0.41
C SER A 131 -12.54 2.59 0.06
N GLU A 132 -11.99 3.52 0.84
CA GLU A 132 -10.65 4.09 0.62
C GLU A 132 -9.52 3.20 1.16
N PHE A 133 -9.87 2.15 1.90
CA PHE A 133 -8.90 1.15 2.33
C PHE A 133 -8.60 0.17 1.19
N THR A 134 -7.32 -0.05 0.98
CA THR A 134 -6.78 -1.10 0.12
C THR A 134 -6.37 -2.27 0.99
N ILE A 135 -6.65 -3.48 0.53
CA ILE A 135 -6.38 -4.72 1.28
C ILE A 135 -5.56 -5.64 0.40
N ALA A 136 -4.49 -6.20 0.94
CA ALA A 136 -3.68 -7.19 0.25
C ALA A 136 -3.48 -8.42 1.15
N GLY A 137 -3.77 -9.59 0.62
CA GLY A 137 -3.52 -10.87 1.28
C GLY A 137 -2.51 -11.69 0.49
N GLY A 138 -1.69 -12.49 1.17
CA GLY A 138 -0.70 -13.32 0.50
C GLY A 138 -0.30 -14.57 1.27
N LEU A 139 0.30 -15.50 0.55
CA LEU A 139 0.95 -16.68 1.07
C LEU A 139 2.38 -16.72 0.57
N GLU A 140 3.31 -17.05 1.45
CA GLU A 140 4.69 -17.36 1.14
C GLU A 140 4.99 -18.78 1.59
N PHE A 141 5.48 -19.60 0.68
CA PHE A 141 6.06 -20.90 0.98
C PHE A 141 7.57 -20.84 0.72
N SER A 142 8.36 -21.10 1.74
CA SER A 142 9.81 -21.21 1.69
C SER A 142 10.20 -22.69 1.72
N TYR A 143 11.07 -23.09 0.81
CA TYR A 143 11.63 -24.43 0.70
C TYR A 143 13.16 -24.37 0.80
N TYR A 144 13.72 -25.08 1.78
CA TYR A 144 15.13 -25.06 2.18
C TYR A 144 15.73 -23.66 2.37
N SER A 145 14.91 -22.66 2.68
CA SER A 145 15.31 -21.24 2.72
C SER A 145 16.03 -20.75 1.45
N GLN A 146 15.85 -21.44 0.33
CA GLN A 146 16.49 -21.16 -0.96
C GLN A 146 15.46 -20.88 -2.05
N PHE A 147 14.37 -21.65 -2.08
CA PHE A 147 13.30 -21.49 -3.04
C PHE A 147 12.07 -20.90 -2.35
N PHE A 148 11.49 -19.89 -2.97
CA PHE A 148 10.32 -19.20 -2.44
C PHE A 148 9.22 -19.20 -3.49
N ILE A 149 8.03 -19.61 -3.09
CA ILE A 149 6.82 -19.49 -3.89
C ILE A 149 5.92 -18.48 -3.18
N ARG A 150 5.49 -17.45 -3.91
CA ARG A 150 4.65 -16.39 -3.38
C ARG A 150 3.39 -16.26 -4.21
N THR A 151 2.29 -16.06 -3.53
CA THR A 151 1.01 -15.76 -4.16
C THR A 151 0.29 -14.71 -3.34
N GLY A 152 -0.52 -13.89 -3.98
CA GLY A 152 -1.31 -12.90 -3.28
C GLY A 152 -2.44 -12.33 -4.11
N TYR A 153 -3.35 -11.67 -3.41
CA TYR A 153 -4.45 -10.93 -3.99
C TYR A 153 -4.46 -9.52 -3.42
N PHE A 154 -4.62 -8.55 -4.30
CA PHE A 154 -4.74 -7.14 -3.94
C PHE A 154 -6.13 -6.64 -4.35
N TYR A 155 -6.78 -5.95 -3.44
CA TYR A 155 -8.09 -5.36 -3.61
C TYR A 155 -8.05 -3.86 -3.29
N GLU A 156 -8.61 -3.08 -4.21
CA GLU A 156 -8.95 -1.68 -4.03
C GLU A 156 -10.34 -1.46 -4.60
N ASP A 157 -11.13 -0.63 -3.91
CA ASP A 157 -12.53 -0.44 -4.24
C ASP A 157 -12.73 0.13 -5.66
N PRO A 158 -13.73 -0.37 -6.41
CA PRO A 158 -14.07 0.13 -7.74
C PRO A 158 -14.41 1.62 -7.80
N GLU A 159 -15.02 2.19 -6.76
CA GLU A 159 -15.39 3.61 -6.70
C GLU A 159 -14.17 4.51 -6.45
N LYS A 160 -13.04 3.95 -6.04
CA LYS A 160 -11.82 4.68 -5.71
C LYS A 160 -10.75 4.55 -6.80
N GLY A 161 -10.10 3.40 -6.90
CA GLY A 161 -9.01 3.18 -7.85
C GLY A 161 -9.22 1.98 -8.78
N ASN A 162 -10.11 1.05 -8.40
CA ASN A 162 -10.43 -0.15 -9.16
C ASN A 162 -9.20 -0.98 -9.55
N ARG A 163 -8.18 -1.04 -8.67
CA ARG A 163 -7.01 -1.91 -8.88
C ARG A 163 -7.24 -3.22 -8.15
N GLN A 164 -7.51 -4.27 -8.91
CA GLN A 164 -7.64 -5.63 -8.37
C GLN A 164 -6.79 -6.57 -9.20
N HIS A 165 -6.00 -7.40 -8.52
CA HIS A 165 -5.12 -8.34 -9.20
C HIS A 165 -4.70 -9.50 -8.32
N PHE A 166 -4.51 -10.64 -8.95
CA PHE A 166 -3.77 -11.75 -8.40
C PHE A 166 -2.29 -11.59 -8.76
N ALA A 167 -1.39 -11.98 -7.87
CA ALA A 167 0.05 -11.95 -8.10
C ALA A 167 0.64 -13.32 -7.76
N ALA A 168 1.56 -13.78 -8.60
CA ALA A 168 2.38 -14.95 -8.33
C ALA A 168 3.86 -14.58 -8.47
N GLY A 169 4.71 -15.22 -7.69
CA GLY A 169 6.14 -14.98 -7.74
C GLY A 169 6.96 -16.17 -7.30
N LEU A 170 8.18 -16.20 -7.81
CA LEU A 170 9.20 -17.19 -7.49
C LEU A 170 10.43 -16.45 -7.00
N GLY A 171 11.08 -16.97 -5.97
CA GLY A 171 12.35 -16.48 -5.47
C GLY A 171 13.36 -17.60 -5.39
N PHE A 172 14.61 -17.29 -5.72
CA PHE A 172 15.74 -18.21 -5.59
C PHE A 172 16.92 -17.51 -4.92
N VAL A 173 17.49 -18.14 -3.92
CA VAL A 173 18.66 -17.65 -3.18
C VAL A 173 19.83 -18.59 -3.44
N ALA A 174 20.82 -18.10 -4.19
CA ALA A 174 22.12 -18.71 -4.36
C ALA A 174 23.17 -17.74 -3.83
N ARG A 175 23.47 -17.81 -2.53
CA ARG A 175 24.37 -16.85 -1.84
C ARG A 175 25.66 -16.65 -2.65
N PRO A 176 26.10 -15.41 -2.89
CA PRO A 176 25.59 -14.14 -2.33
C PRO A 176 24.39 -13.52 -3.09
N ILE A 177 23.89 -14.17 -4.13
CA ILE A 177 22.87 -13.64 -5.04
C ILE A 177 21.47 -14.11 -4.62
N ARG A 178 20.49 -13.24 -4.80
CA ARG A 178 19.06 -13.57 -4.75
C ARG A 178 18.38 -13.03 -6.00
N VAL A 179 17.54 -13.87 -6.59
CA VAL A 179 16.73 -13.54 -7.77
C VAL A 179 15.26 -13.70 -7.38
N ASP A 180 14.43 -12.70 -7.67
CA ASP A 180 12.99 -12.79 -7.53
C ASP A 180 12.31 -12.43 -8.85
N LEU A 181 11.30 -13.24 -9.21
CA LEU A 181 10.43 -13.05 -10.35
C LEU A 181 9.00 -12.89 -9.85
N SER A 182 8.26 -11.92 -10.38
CA SER A 182 6.83 -11.82 -10.11
C SER A 182 6.04 -11.46 -11.35
N TYR A 183 4.80 -11.93 -11.39
CA TYR A 183 3.84 -11.65 -12.44
C TYR A 183 2.50 -11.26 -11.83
N ILE A 184 1.87 -10.26 -12.43
CA ILE A 184 0.59 -9.72 -11.97
C ILE A 184 -0.48 -10.07 -13.00
N PHE A 185 -1.53 -10.72 -12.54
CA PHE A 185 -2.75 -11.07 -13.27
C PHE A 185 -3.86 -10.10 -12.85
N PRO A 186 -4.07 -8.98 -13.57
CA PRO A 186 -5.13 -8.04 -13.22
C PRO A 186 -6.50 -8.63 -13.50
N SER A 187 -7.40 -8.55 -12.52
CA SER A 187 -8.81 -8.90 -12.67
C SER A 187 -9.65 -7.70 -13.13
N ALA A 188 -9.16 -6.47 -12.91
CA ALA A 188 -9.85 -5.25 -13.31
C ALA A 188 -9.39 -4.70 -14.68
N GLU A 189 -10.30 -4.01 -15.38
CA GLU A 189 -10.05 -3.43 -16.70
C GLU A 189 -8.97 -2.33 -16.68
N ARG A 190 -8.94 -1.51 -15.62
CA ARG A 190 -8.09 -0.31 -15.53
C ARG A 190 -6.77 -0.56 -14.80
N TYR A 191 -5.97 -1.51 -15.31
CA TYR A 191 -4.65 -1.83 -14.74
C TYR A 191 -3.52 -1.57 -15.75
N VAL A 192 -2.73 -0.52 -15.51
CA VAL A 192 -1.67 -0.06 -16.43
C VAL A 192 -0.52 -1.07 -16.54
N MET A 193 -0.19 -1.78 -15.46
CA MET A 193 0.85 -2.82 -15.44
C MET A 193 0.29 -4.22 -15.74
N ARG A 194 -0.57 -4.32 -16.77
CA ARG A 194 -1.10 -5.62 -17.21
C ARG A 194 0.00 -6.43 -17.88
N ASN A 195 0.03 -7.73 -17.63
CA ASN A 195 0.97 -8.69 -18.22
C ASN A 195 2.45 -8.30 -18.08
N THR A 196 2.80 -7.63 -16.98
CA THR A 196 4.18 -7.22 -16.72
C THR A 196 4.85 -8.22 -15.79
N MET A 197 6.01 -8.72 -16.22
CA MET A 197 6.90 -9.53 -15.39
C MET A 197 7.93 -8.61 -14.73
N LYS A 198 8.11 -8.72 -13.42
CA LYS A 198 9.12 -7.98 -12.66
C LYS A 198 10.24 -8.92 -12.28
N PHE A 199 11.46 -8.52 -12.61
CA PHE A 199 12.69 -9.22 -12.26
C PHE A 199 13.50 -8.37 -11.29
N THR A 200 13.92 -8.95 -10.17
CA THR A 200 14.73 -8.29 -9.16
C THR A 200 15.97 -9.14 -8.89
N LEU A 201 17.14 -8.48 -8.89
CA LEU A 201 18.42 -9.07 -8.52
C LEU A 201 18.96 -8.36 -7.27
N SER A 202 19.29 -9.13 -6.25
CA SER A 202 19.85 -8.63 -4.99
C SER A 202 21.18 -9.31 -4.73
N TYR A 203 22.15 -8.54 -4.25
CA TYR A 203 23.47 -9.01 -3.87
C TYR A 203 23.73 -8.75 -2.39
N ASN A 204 24.00 -9.81 -1.62
CA ASN A 204 24.31 -9.69 -0.20
C ASN A 204 25.83 -9.58 0.01
N LEU A 205 26.26 -8.43 0.52
CA LEU A 205 27.67 -8.13 0.85
C LEU A 205 28.12 -8.73 2.19
N SER A 206 27.22 -9.37 2.95
CA SER A 206 27.55 -9.94 4.26
C SER A 206 28.51 -11.13 4.12
N LYS A 207 29.63 -11.05 4.85
CA LYS A 207 30.66 -12.09 4.99
C LYS A 207 30.40 -13.10 6.13
N ARG A 208 29.17 -13.18 6.66
CA ARG A 208 28.78 -14.12 7.71
C ARG A 208 27.62 -14.99 7.28
#